data_AF-A0A377A1G4-F1
#
_entry.id   AF-A0A377A1G4-F1
#
_cell.length_a   1.000
_cell.length_b   1.000
_cell.length_c   1.000
_cell.angle_alpha   90.00
_cell.angle_beta   90.00
_cell.angle_gamma   90.00
#
_symmetry.space_group_name_H-M   'P 1'
#
loop_
_entity.id
_entity.type
_entity.pdbx_description
1 polymer ?
#
loop_
_entity_poly.entity_id
_entity_poly.type
_entity_poly.pdbx_seq_one_letter_code
_entity_poly.pdbx_strand_id
1 'polypeptide(L)'
;MLIRVAPSHLRFGHFEHFYYRREPEKVRQLADFAIRHYWSHLEDDEDKYRLWFNDVVARTASLIAQWQTVGFAHGVMNTDNMSLLGLTLDYGPFGFLDDYEPGFICNHSDHQGRYSFDNQPAVALWNLQRLAQTLSPFVAVDALNEALDSYQQVLLTHYGQRMRQKLGFMTEQKEDNALLNELFSLMARERSDYTRTFRMLSLTEQHSAASPLRDEFIDRAAFDDWFARYRGRLQQDEVSDSERQQLMQSVNPALVLRNWLAQRAIEAAEKGDMTELHRLHEALRNPFSDRADDYVSRPPDWGKRLEVSCSS
;
A
#
# COMPACT_ATOMS: atom_id res chain seq x y z
N MET A 1 6.48 -12.25 23.04
CA MET A 1 7.58 -11.53 22.36
C MET A 1 7.58 -11.93 20.88
N LEU A 2 7.85 -11.00 19.96
CA LEU A 2 7.95 -11.26 18.53
C LEU A 2 9.39 -11.04 18.07
N ILE A 3 9.96 -11.99 17.32
CA ILE A 3 11.27 -11.85 16.70
C ILE A 3 11.08 -11.22 15.33
N ARG A 4 11.61 -10.02 15.13
CA ARG A 4 11.59 -9.33 13.83
C ARG A 4 12.95 -9.46 13.13
N VAL A 5 12.92 -9.79 11.85
CA VAL A 5 14.10 -9.87 10.98
C VAL A 5 13.92 -8.86 9.84
N ALA A 6 14.95 -8.05 9.59
CA ALA A 6 15.00 -7.08 8.49
C ALA A 6 16.46 -6.83 8.08
N PRO A 7 16.74 -6.44 6.82
CA PRO A 7 18.09 -6.06 6.39
C PRO A 7 18.68 -4.90 7.21
N SER A 8 17.82 -3.98 7.65
CA SER A 8 18.16 -2.88 8.52
C SER A 8 16.98 -2.45 9.37
N HIS A 9 17.27 -1.84 10.51
CA HIS A 9 16.30 -1.12 11.33
C HIS A 9 16.55 0.40 11.30
N LEU A 10 17.34 0.90 10.34
CA LEU A 10 17.51 2.33 10.12
C LEU A 10 16.16 2.99 9.79
N ARG A 11 15.93 4.14 10.42
CA ARG A 11 14.69 4.93 10.37
C ARG A 11 15.05 6.37 10.08
N PHE A 12 14.12 7.17 9.55
CA PHE A 12 14.36 8.61 9.38
C PHE A 12 14.68 9.28 10.72
N GLY A 13 13.99 8.86 11.80
CA GLY A 13 14.23 9.33 13.16
C GLY A 13 15.67 9.14 13.68
N HIS A 14 16.47 8.20 13.15
CA HIS A 14 17.88 8.07 13.53
C HIS A 14 18.71 9.29 13.09
N PHE A 15 18.41 9.83 11.90
CA PHE A 15 19.07 11.02 11.37
C PHE A 15 18.61 12.27 12.12
N GLU A 16 17.30 12.38 12.37
CA GLU A 16 16.72 13.48 13.14
C GLU A 16 17.30 13.56 14.55
N HIS A 17 17.49 12.42 15.22
CA HIS A 17 18.06 12.35 16.56
C HIS A 17 19.41 13.08 16.66
N PHE A 18 20.34 12.79 15.75
CA PHE A 18 21.67 13.42 15.77
C PHE A 18 21.65 14.85 15.22
N TYR A 19 20.80 15.13 14.24
CA TYR A 19 20.64 16.48 13.69
C TYR A 19 20.16 17.47 14.75
N TYR A 20 19.08 17.16 15.48
CA TYR A 20 18.54 18.05 16.51
C TYR A 20 19.44 18.15 17.76
N ARG A 21 20.41 17.24 17.92
CA ARG A 21 21.47 17.34 18.93
C ARG A 21 22.67 18.18 18.48
N ARG A 22 22.62 18.73 17.27
CA ARG A 22 23.73 19.49 16.64
C ARG A 22 25.00 18.64 16.48
N GLU A 23 24.82 17.37 16.14
CA GLU A 23 25.92 16.42 15.86
C GLU A 23 25.94 16.03 14.36
N PRO A 24 26.17 16.98 13.42
CA PRO A 24 26.05 16.73 11.98
C PRO A 24 27.03 15.67 11.46
N GLU A 25 28.20 15.54 12.09
CA GLU A 25 29.17 14.49 11.76
C GLU A 25 28.60 13.08 11.98
N LYS A 26 27.75 12.89 13.00
CA LYS A 26 27.09 11.60 13.24
C LYS A 26 25.97 11.33 12.24
N VAL A 27 25.28 12.38 11.78
CA VAL A 27 24.30 12.25 10.68
C VAL A 27 25.01 11.78 9.41
N ARG A 28 26.15 12.39 9.09
CA ARG A 28 26.98 11.98 7.94
C ARG A 28 27.52 10.56 8.12
N GLN A 29 27.99 10.20 9.31
CA GLN A 29 28.46 8.84 9.61
C GLN A 29 27.35 7.79 9.41
N LEU A 30 26.11 8.09 9.79
CA LEU A 30 24.96 7.22 9.53
C LEU A 30 24.68 7.09 8.03
N ALA A 31 24.75 8.19 7.27
CA ALA A 31 24.59 8.18 5.82
C ALA A 31 25.69 7.33 5.15
N ASP A 32 26.95 7.51 5.54
CA ASP A 32 28.08 6.70 5.05
C ASP A 32 27.91 5.22 5.38
N PHE A 33 27.47 4.89 6.61
CA PHE A 33 27.15 3.52 6.99
C PHE A 33 26.03 2.95 6.11
N ALA A 34 24.94 3.69 5.92
CA ALA A 34 23.81 3.24 5.13
C ALA A 34 24.23 2.99 3.67
N ILE A 35 24.97 3.93 3.07
CA ILE A 35 25.45 3.82 1.69
C ILE A 35 26.33 2.59 1.54
N ARG A 36 27.38 2.44 2.36
CA ARG A 36 28.31 1.30 2.26
C ARG A 36 27.62 -0.06 2.34
N HIS A 37 26.60 -0.22 3.18
CA HIS A 37 25.98 -1.53 3.43
C HIS A 37 24.74 -1.83 2.58
N TYR A 38 24.00 -0.80 2.16
CA TYR A 38 22.70 -0.97 1.48
C TYR A 38 22.63 -0.31 0.10
N TRP A 39 23.59 0.58 -0.21
CA TRP A 39 23.80 1.20 -1.53
C TRP A 39 25.28 1.13 -1.94
N SER A 40 25.91 -0.03 -1.75
CA SER A 40 27.36 -0.19 -1.95
C SER A 40 27.84 0.20 -3.36
N HIS A 41 26.96 0.14 -4.35
CA HIS A 41 27.22 0.59 -5.72
C HIS A 41 27.40 2.12 -5.86
N LEU A 42 27.10 2.91 -4.83
CA LEU A 42 27.28 4.37 -4.80
C LEU A 42 28.48 4.81 -3.95
N GLU A 43 29.19 3.90 -3.28
CA GLU A 43 30.20 4.28 -2.27
C GLU A 43 31.32 5.16 -2.82
N ASP A 44 31.75 4.88 -4.05
CA ASP A 44 32.83 5.58 -4.75
C ASP A 44 32.35 6.73 -5.66
N ASP A 45 31.06 7.08 -5.62
CA ASP A 45 30.48 8.16 -6.43
C ASP A 45 30.65 9.52 -5.73
N GLU A 46 31.05 10.56 -6.48
CA GLU A 46 31.23 11.92 -5.93
C GLU A 46 29.89 12.52 -5.47
N ASP A 47 28.78 12.15 -6.13
CA ASP A 47 27.42 12.59 -5.84
C ASP A 47 26.66 11.59 -4.92
N LYS A 48 27.36 10.67 -4.25
CA LYS A 48 26.76 9.54 -3.53
C LYS A 48 25.58 9.89 -2.62
N TYR A 49 25.64 11.02 -1.90
CA TYR A 49 24.56 11.41 -0.99
C TYR A 49 23.31 11.88 -1.72
N ARG A 50 23.46 12.58 -2.84
CA ARG A 50 22.35 13.02 -3.69
C ARG A 50 21.67 11.80 -4.33
N LEU A 51 22.46 10.92 -4.94
CA LEU A 51 21.96 9.69 -5.56
C LEU A 51 21.29 8.76 -4.54
N TRP A 52 21.88 8.61 -3.36
CA TRP A 52 21.30 7.86 -2.25
C TRP A 52 19.97 8.45 -1.79
N PHE A 53 19.89 9.76 -1.56
CA PHE A 53 18.65 10.38 -1.11
C PHE A 53 17.54 10.31 -2.18
N ASN A 54 17.88 10.46 -3.47
CA ASN A 54 16.97 10.22 -4.58
C ASN A 54 16.36 8.80 -4.50
N ASP A 55 17.19 7.78 -4.25
CA ASP A 55 16.71 6.41 -4.15
C ASP A 55 15.88 6.16 -2.88
N VAL A 56 16.20 6.80 -1.75
CA VAL A 56 15.36 6.77 -0.54
C VAL A 56 13.97 7.36 -0.80
N VAL A 57 13.90 8.49 -1.52
CA VAL A 57 12.63 9.09 -1.96
C VAL A 57 11.87 8.13 -2.86
N ALA A 58 12.54 7.56 -3.86
CA ALA A 58 11.92 6.64 -4.82
C ALA A 58 11.37 5.36 -4.16
N ARG A 59 12.13 4.75 -3.23
CA ARG A 59 11.68 3.59 -2.45
C ARG A 59 10.48 3.91 -1.59
N THR A 60 10.48 5.07 -0.94
CA THR A 60 9.34 5.51 -0.12
C THR A 60 8.11 5.76 -1.00
N ALA A 61 8.26 6.43 -2.14
CA ALA A 61 7.19 6.66 -3.11
C ALA A 61 6.58 5.34 -3.62
N SER A 62 7.44 4.37 -3.98
CA SER A 62 7.04 3.03 -4.42
C SER A 62 6.30 2.26 -3.32
N LEU A 63 6.82 2.28 -2.08
CA LEU A 63 6.18 1.65 -0.92
C LEU A 63 4.76 2.18 -0.69
N ILE A 64 4.59 3.50 -0.70
CA ILE A 64 3.27 4.11 -0.51
C ILE A 64 2.34 3.80 -1.68
N ALA A 65 2.83 3.85 -2.92
CA ALA A 65 2.04 3.43 -4.08
C ALA A 65 1.51 2.00 -3.92
N GLN A 66 2.34 1.08 -3.43
CA GLN A 66 1.93 -0.29 -3.14
C GLN A 66 0.85 -0.34 -2.06
N TRP A 67 1.01 0.37 -0.93
CA TRP A 67 -0.01 0.44 0.13
C TRP A 67 -1.36 0.92 -0.40
N GLN A 68 -1.36 1.98 -1.22
CA GLN A 68 -2.59 2.49 -1.84
C GLN A 68 -3.27 1.45 -2.75
N THR A 69 -2.50 0.62 -3.47
CA THR A 69 -3.06 -0.37 -4.42
C THR A 69 -3.65 -1.62 -3.78
N VAL A 70 -3.27 -1.92 -2.53
CA VAL A 70 -3.80 -3.07 -1.78
C VAL A 70 -4.76 -2.64 -0.65
N GLY A 71 -4.99 -1.33 -0.50
CA GLY A 71 -5.85 -0.80 0.55
C GLY A 71 -5.24 -0.96 1.95
N PHE A 72 -3.92 -0.82 2.11
CA PHE A 72 -3.26 -0.89 3.42
C PHE A 72 -3.17 0.49 4.06
N ALA A 73 -3.72 0.64 5.26
CA ALA A 73 -3.60 1.81 6.12
C ALA A 73 -2.68 1.50 7.32
N HIS A 74 -1.57 2.23 7.45
CA HIS A 74 -0.56 2.00 8.48
C HIS A 74 -0.97 2.53 9.86
N GLY A 75 -1.63 3.69 9.91
CA GLY A 75 -2.16 4.30 11.14
C GLY A 75 -1.16 5.02 12.04
N VAL A 76 0.16 4.88 11.83
CA VAL A 76 1.22 5.55 12.63
C VAL A 76 2.45 5.86 11.79
N MET A 77 2.32 6.75 10.81
CA MET A 77 3.43 7.14 9.92
C MET A 77 4.30 8.25 10.55
N ASN A 78 4.70 8.09 11.82
CA ASN A 78 5.71 8.97 12.42
C ASN A 78 7.06 8.73 11.74
N THR A 79 7.97 9.72 11.77
CA THR A 79 9.28 9.63 11.11
C THR A 79 10.17 8.53 11.71
N ASP A 80 9.98 8.17 12.97
CA ASP A 80 10.63 7.01 13.57
C ASP A 80 10.10 5.68 13.02
N ASN A 81 8.88 5.60 12.50
CA ASN A 81 8.37 4.38 11.84
C ASN A 81 8.70 4.30 10.34
N MET A 82 9.30 5.34 9.76
CA MET A 82 9.71 5.34 8.35
C MET A 82 11.06 4.64 8.19
N SER A 83 11.06 3.46 7.58
CA SER A 83 12.29 2.74 7.24
C SER A 83 13.10 3.50 6.18
N LEU A 84 14.41 3.64 6.41
CA LEU A 84 15.32 4.22 5.41
C LEU A 84 15.36 3.41 4.10
N LEU A 85 15.13 2.09 4.18
CA LEU A 85 15.20 1.18 3.05
C LEU A 85 13.86 1.06 2.29
N GLY A 86 12.83 1.82 2.67
CA GLY A 86 11.49 1.72 2.06
C GLY A 86 10.77 0.41 2.41
N LEU A 87 10.90 -0.05 3.64
CA LEU A 87 10.18 -1.21 4.17
C LEU A 87 8.98 -0.76 5.02
N THR A 88 7.86 -1.46 4.96
CA THR A 88 6.80 -1.33 5.99
C THR A 88 7.37 -1.76 7.35
N LEU A 89 7.24 -0.92 8.38
CA LEU A 89 7.87 -1.12 9.67
C LEU A 89 6.92 -0.72 10.81
N ASP A 90 6.97 -1.46 11.93
CA ASP A 90 6.16 -1.21 13.13
C ASP A 90 4.63 -1.25 12.89
N TYR A 91 4.16 -2.46 12.57
CA TYR A 91 2.75 -2.82 12.57
C TYR A 91 2.16 -2.66 13.98
N GLY A 92 1.32 -1.64 14.17
CA GLY A 92 0.52 -1.41 15.36
C GLY A 92 -0.97 -1.36 14.99
N PRO A 93 -1.62 -0.19 15.03
CA PRO A 93 -3.00 -0.03 14.60
C PRO A 93 -3.10 0.09 13.06
N PHE A 94 -2.69 -0.96 12.35
CA PHE A 94 -2.85 -1.04 10.90
C PHE A 94 -4.22 -1.63 10.54
N GLY A 95 -4.65 -1.42 9.29
CA GLY A 95 -5.83 -2.09 8.75
C GLY A 95 -5.74 -2.23 7.24
N PHE A 96 -6.18 -3.38 6.73
CA PHE A 96 -6.52 -3.50 5.31
C PHE A 96 -7.98 -3.07 5.12
N LEU A 97 -8.27 -2.34 4.04
CA LEU A 97 -9.63 -1.94 3.71
C LEU A 97 -10.50 -3.19 3.50
N ASP A 98 -11.54 -3.30 4.32
CA ASP A 98 -12.68 -4.16 4.03
C ASP A 98 -13.56 -3.44 2.99
N ASP A 99 -14.48 -2.59 3.46
CA ASP A 99 -15.23 -1.68 2.59
C ASP A 99 -14.31 -0.56 2.09
N TYR A 100 -14.49 -0.14 0.84
CA TYR A 100 -13.70 0.97 0.30
C TYR A 100 -14.13 2.29 0.92
N GLU A 101 -13.25 2.83 1.77
CA GLU A 101 -13.39 4.12 2.43
C GLU A 101 -12.08 4.91 2.28
N PRO A 102 -12.00 5.89 1.37
CA PRO A 102 -10.77 6.65 1.14
C PRO A 102 -10.24 7.33 2.41
N GLY A 103 -11.14 7.89 3.23
CA GLY A 103 -10.81 8.55 4.48
C GLY A 103 -10.69 7.62 5.68
N PHE A 104 -10.47 6.32 5.47
CA PHE A 104 -10.41 5.33 6.56
C PHE A 104 -9.28 5.65 7.54
N ILE A 105 -9.62 5.72 8.83
CA ILE A 105 -8.69 5.92 9.95
C ILE A 105 -8.64 4.61 10.73
N CYS A 106 -7.53 3.87 10.62
CA CYS A 106 -7.34 2.59 11.30
C CYS A 106 -6.89 2.71 12.77
N ASN A 107 -6.48 3.91 13.20
CA ASN A 107 -5.97 4.16 14.54
C ASN A 107 -6.94 5.05 15.34
N HIS A 108 -7.59 4.51 16.38
CA HIS A 108 -8.49 5.28 17.25
C HIS A 108 -7.83 6.50 17.92
N SER A 109 -6.52 6.49 18.10
CA SER A 109 -5.78 7.61 18.69
C SER A 109 -5.50 8.73 17.67
N ASP A 110 -5.76 8.50 16.38
CA ASP A 110 -5.65 9.51 15.33
C ASP A 110 -6.96 10.28 15.15
N HIS A 111 -7.33 11.07 16.15
CA HIS A 111 -8.58 11.83 16.17
C HIS A 111 -8.71 12.88 15.04
N GLN A 112 -7.58 13.26 14.41
CA GLN A 112 -7.55 14.26 13.34
C GLN A 112 -7.47 13.61 11.94
N GLY A 113 -7.35 12.29 11.86
CA GLY A 113 -7.17 11.59 10.58
C GLY A 113 -5.86 11.94 9.87
N ARG A 114 -4.80 12.27 10.64
CA ARG A 114 -3.47 12.58 10.09
C ARG A 114 -2.95 11.44 9.23
N TYR A 115 -3.21 10.20 9.64
CA TYR A 115 -2.73 8.97 9.01
C TYR A 115 -3.87 8.18 8.35
N SER A 116 -4.95 8.86 7.93
CA SER A 116 -5.99 8.23 7.10
C SER A 116 -5.39 7.66 5.81
N PHE A 117 -6.07 6.65 5.26
CA PHE A 117 -5.61 5.93 4.06
C PHE A 117 -5.28 6.86 2.87
N ASP A 118 -6.12 7.86 2.59
CA ASP A 118 -5.91 8.85 1.54
C ASP A 118 -4.80 9.87 1.83
N ASN A 119 -4.47 10.10 3.10
CA ASN A 119 -3.41 11.03 3.52
C ASN A 119 -2.00 10.42 3.48
N GLN A 120 -1.85 9.09 3.41
CA GLN A 120 -0.53 8.43 3.44
C GLN A 120 0.47 8.97 2.39
N PRO A 121 0.08 9.25 1.12
CA PRO A 121 0.97 9.89 0.13
C PRO A 121 1.53 11.25 0.59
N ALA A 122 0.67 12.13 1.12
CA ALA A 122 1.09 13.45 1.55
C ALA A 122 1.97 13.38 2.82
N VAL A 123 1.61 12.51 3.76
CA VAL A 123 2.37 12.30 5.00
C VAL A 123 3.78 11.76 4.71
N ALA A 124 3.91 10.81 3.79
CA ALA A 124 5.21 10.26 3.43
C ALA A 124 6.14 11.30 2.81
N LEU A 125 5.61 12.19 1.94
CA LEU A 125 6.38 13.33 1.44
C LEU A 125 6.82 14.26 2.59
N TRP A 126 5.91 14.57 3.52
CA TRP A 126 6.25 15.38 4.68
C TRP A 126 7.37 14.74 5.53
N ASN A 127 7.32 13.42 5.72
CA ASN A 127 8.38 12.67 6.41
C ASN A 127 9.71 12.71 5.66
N LEU A 128 9.71 12.61 4.33
CA LEU A 128 10.91 12.78 3.51
C LEU A 128 11.49 14.19 3.61
N GLN A 129 10.64 15.23 3.70
CA GLN A 129 11.10 16.60 3.95
C GLN A 129 11.77 16.74 5.32
N ARG A 130 11.28 16.02 6.35
CA ARG A 130 11.94 15.97 7.66
C ARG A 130 13.31 15.30 7.57
N LEU A 131 13.42 14.18 6.85
CA LEU A 131 14.71 13.55 6.59
C LEU A 131 15.66 14.49 5.82
N ALA A 132 15.21 15.11 4.72
CA ALA A 132 16.01 16.04 3.92
C ALA A 132 16.63 17.17 4.76
N GLN A 133 15.87 17.74 5.69
CA GLN A 133 16.35 18.77 6.61
C GLN A 133 17.61 18.31 7.35
N THR A 134 17.67 17.04 7.77
CA THR A 134 18.81 16.47 8.50
C THR A 134 20.07 16.37 7.64
N LEU A 135 19.91 16.25 6.31
CA LEU A 135 20.99 16.06 5.34
C LEU A 135 21.58 17.39 4.83
N SER A 136 20.89 18.51 5.06
CA SER A 136 21.32 19.86 4.66
C SER A 136 22.75 20.28 5.09
N PRO A 137 23.37 19.76 6.16
CA PRO A 137 24.76 20.11 6.48
C PRO A 137 25.80 19.63 5.47
N PHE A 138 25.47 18.62 4.64
CA PHE A 138 26.43 18.01 3.70
C PHE A 138 25.84 17.66 2.32
N VAL A 139 24.58 18.02 2.07
CA VAL A 139 23.94 17.93 0.75
C VAL A 139 23.37 19.30 0.40
N ALA A 140 23.63 19.77 -0.83
CA ALA A 140 23.13 21.05 -1.31
C ALA A 140 21.59 21.09 -1.28
N VAL A 141 21.02 22.22 -0.90
CA VAL A 141 19.56 22.40 -0.78
C VAL A 141 18.86 22.16 -2.12
N ASP A 142 19.44 22.62 -3.24
CA ASP A 142 18.87 22.42 -4.57
C ASP A 142 18.77 20.92 -4.92
N ALA A 143 19.78 20.13 -4.56
CA ALA A 143 19.79 18.69 -4.77
C ALA A 143 18.76 17.96 -3.90
N LEU A 144 18.54 18.43 -2.65
CA LEU A 144 17.50 17.88 -1.78
C LEU A 144 16.09 18.20 -2.31
N ASN A 145 15.88 19.41 -2.82
CA ASN A 145 14.59 19.81 -3.40
C ASN A 145 14.30 19.03 -4.68
N GLU A 146 15.28 18.88 -5.58
CA GLU A 146 15.13 18.07 -6.79
C GLU A 146 14.73 16.62 -6.47
N ALA A 147 15.36 16.03 -5.45
CA ALA A 147 14.99 14.71 -4.95
C ALA A 147 13.53 14.66 -4.50
N LEU A 148 13.11 15.62 -3.67
CA LEU A 148 11.74 15.69 -3.12
C LEU A 148 10.69 15.94 -4.21
N ASP A 149 10.99 16.78 -5.20
CA ASP A 149 10.10 17.07 -6.33
C ASP A 149 9.82 15.83 -7.19
N SER A 150 10.78 14.89 -7.24
CA SER A 150 10.59 13.61 -7.95
C SER A 150 9.58 12.67 -7.29
N TYR A 151 9.29 12.84 -5.99
CA TYR A 151 8.43 11.94 -5.20
C TYR A 151 7.07 11.71 -5.86
N GLN A 152 6.40 12.79 -6.27
CA GLN A 152 5.06 12.72 -6.82
C GLN A 152 5.04 11.95 -8.14
N GLN A 153 6.03 12.19 -9.01
CA GLN A 153 6.13 11.48 -10.29
C GLN A 153 6.35 9.98 -10.06
N VAL A 154 7.29 9.61 -9.17
CA VAL A 154 7.60 8.20 -8.88
C VAL A 154 6.39 7.49 -8.28
N LEU A 155 5.72 8.13 -7.31
CA LEU A 155 4.52 7.58 -6.67
C LEU A 155 3.41 7.33 -7.70
N LEU A 156 3.07 8.34 -8.51
CA LEU A 156 1.99 8.24 -9.49
C LEU A 156 2.31 7.24 -10.61
N THR A 157 3.59 7.11 -10.97
CA THR A 157 4.05 6.13 -11.98
C THR A 157 3.84 4.71 -11.46
N HIS A 158 4.35 4.37 -10.27
CA HIS A 158 4.17 3.05 -9.69
C HIS A 158 2.71 2.73 -9.38
N TYR A 159 1.97 3.73 -8.85
CA TYR A 159 0.55 3.59 -8.59
C TYR A 159 -0.24 3.32 -9.87
N GLY A 160 -0.06 4.14 -10.90
CA GLY A 160 -0.75 4.00 -12.18
C GLY A 160 -0.46 2.67 -12.86
N GLN A 161 0.81 2.25 -12.92
CA GLN A 161 1.20 0.94 -13.46
C GLN A 161 0.51 -0.20 -12.71
N ARG A 162 0.52 -0.18 -11.37
CA ARG A 162 -0.09 -1.24 -10.57
C ARG A 162 -1.60 -1.25 -10.67
N MET A 163 -2.25 -0.09 -10.70
CA MET A 163 -3.70 0.00 -10.87
C MET A 163 -4.15 -0.46 -12.26
N ARG A 164 -3.39 -0.18 -13.32
CA ARG A 164 -3.64 -0.75 -14.65
C ARG A 164 -3.58 -2.26 -14.64
N GLN A 165 -2.57 -2.86 -14.00
CA GLN A 165 -2.49 -4.32 -13.84
C GLN A 165 -3.72 -4.87 -13.09
N LYS A 166 -4.15 -4.20 -12.01
CA LYS A 166 -5.35 -4.60 -11.24
C LYS A 166 -6.64 -4.48 -12.06
N LEU A 167 -6.71 -3.53 -12.99
CA LEU A 167 -7.82 -3.35 -13.93
C LEU A 167 -7.69 -4.21 -15.19
N GLY A 168 -6.56 -4.87 -15.42
CA GLY A 168 -6.31 -5.63 -16.65
C GLY A 168 -6.11 -4.76 -17.89
N PHE A 169 -5.71 -3.49 -17.73
CA PHE A 169 -5.31 -2.62 -18.84
C PHE A 169 -3.88 -2.97 -19.25
N MET A 170 -3.75 -3.59 -20.41
CA MET A 170 -2.48 -4.12 -20.93
C MET A 170 -1.68 -3.04 -21.67
N THR A 171 -2.37 -2.00 -22.14
CA THR A 171 -1.78 -0.79 -22.72
C THR A 171 -2.13 0.44 -21.89
N GLU A 172 -1.41 1.55 -22.09
CA GLU A 172 -1.70 2.81 -21.41
C GLU A 172 -2.57 3.71 -22.28
N GLN A 173 -3.65 4.26 -21.69
CA GLN A 173 -4.47 5.28 -22.34
C GLN A 173 -4.80 6.43 -21.41
N LYS A 174 -5.17 7.58 -22.01
CA LYS A 174 -5.52 8.81 -21.28
C LYS A 174 -6.77 8.65 -20.42
N GLU A 175 -7.71 7.79 -20.83
CA GLU A 175 -8.99 7.58 -20.16
C GLU A 175 -8.91 6.61 -18.96
N ASP A 176 -7.80 5.88 -18.79
CA ASP A 176 -7.65 4.86 -17.74
C ASP A 176 -7.96 5.40 -16.33
N ASN A 177 -7.50 6.63 -16.05
CA ASN A 177 -7.69 7.27 -14.75
C ASN A 177 -9.16 7.68 -14.52
N ALA A 178 -9.89 8.04 -15.57
CA ALA A 178 -11.31 8.37 -15.46
C ALA A 178 -12.11 7.12 -15.09
N LEU A 179 -11.87 6.00 -15.78
CA LEU A 179 -12.49 4.70 -15.47
C LEU A 179 -12.19 4.25 -14.04
N LEU A 180 -10.95 4.42 -13.57
CA LEU A 180 -10.58 4.08 -12.21
C LEU A 180 -11.32 4.95 -11.17
N ASN A 181 -11.36 6.27 -11.39
CA ASN A 181 -12.02 7.20 -10.47
C ASN A 181 -13.53 6.96 -10.39
N GLU A 182 -14.17 6.62 -11.50
CA GLU A 182 -15.58 6.25 -11.51
C GLU A 182 -15.86 4.96 -10.73
N LEU A 183 -15.00 3.94 -10.90
CA LEU A 183 -15.08 2.71 -10.11
C LEU A 183 -14.95 3.01 -8.61
N PHE A 184 -13.94 3.78 -8.23
CA PHE A 184 -13.75 4.18 -6.83
C PHE A 184 -14.90 5.02 -6.29
N SER A 185 -15.46 5.93 -7.08
CA SER A 185 -16.64 6.69 -6.67
C SER A 185 -17.85 5.78 -6.44
N LEU A 186 -18.05 4.77 -7.29
CA LEU A 186 -19.12 3.79 -7.13
C LEU A 186 -18.89 2.94 -5.87
N MET A 187 -17.68 2.41 -5.70
CA MET A 187 -17.29 1.61 -4.53
C MET A 187 -17.44 2.38 -3.22
N ALA A 188 -17.07 3.66 -3.18
CA ALA A 188 -17.16 4.48 -1.98
C ALA A 188 -18.61 4.78 -1.61
N ARG A 189 -19.45 5.05 -2.61
CA ARG A 189 -20.90 5.28 -2.42
C ARG A 189 -21.60 4.03 -1.89
N GLU A 190 -21.21 2.87 -2.36
CA GLU A 190 -21.87 1.60 -2.04
C GLU A 190 -21.19 0.79 -0.94
N ARG A 191 -20.06 1.29 -0.41
CA ARG A 191 -19.23 0.57 0.57
C ARG A 191 -18.89 -0.84 0.07
N SER A 192 -18.49 -0.92 -1.20
CA SER A 192 -18.09 -2.19 -1.83
C SER A 192 -16.79 -2.68 -1.21
N ASP A 193 -16.66 -4.00 -1.06
CA ASP A 193 -15.44 -4.59 -0.52
C ASP A 193 -14.27 -4.40 -1.50
N TYR A 194 -13.18 -3.76 -1.05
CA TYR A 194 -12.07 -3.38 -1.93
C TYR A 194 -11.43 -4.59 -2.61
N THR A 195 -11.06 -5.59 -1.81
CA THR A 195 -10.35 -6.78 -2.27
C THR A 195 -11.21 -7.63 -3.19
N ARG A 196 -12.45 -7.93 -2.77
CA ARG A 196 -13.39 -8.75 -3.55
C ARG A 196 -13.81 -8.06 -4.83
N THR A 197 -13.97 -6.73 -4.85
CA THR A 197 -14.31 -6.01 -6.07
C THR A 197 -13.27 -6.26 -7.16
N PHE A 198 -11.99 -6.06 -6.84
CA PHE A 198 -10.91 -6.33 -7.78
C PHE A 198 -10.76 -7.82 -8.11
N ARG A 199 -10.98 -8.72 -7.14
CA ARG A 199 -10.89 -10.17 -7.40
C ARG A 199 -11.96 -10.66 -8.36
N MET A 200 -13.21 -10.22 -8.18
CA MET A 200 -14.32 -10.54 -9.06
C MET A 200 -14.18 -9.87 -10.44
N LEU A 201 -13.63 -8.66 -10.50
CA LEU A 201 -13.33 -7.98 -11.76
C LEU A 201 -12.33 -8.79 -12.61
N SER A 202 -11.42 -9.53 -11.98
CA SER A 202 -10.48 -10.43 -12.66
C SER A 202 -11.13 -11.60 -13.40
N LEU A 203 -12.44 -11.81 -13.28
CA LEU A 203 -13.20 -12.84 -14.01
C LEU A 203 -13.91 -12.27 -15.25
N THR A 204 -13.68 -11.00 -15.57
CA THR A 204 -14.33 -10.33 -16.69
C THR A 204 -13.98 -10.99 -18.02
N GLU A 205 -15.00 -11.26 -18.83
CA GLU A 205 -14.90 -11.56 -20.25
C GLU A 205 -15.24 -10.28 -21.03
N GLN A 206 -14.33 -9.81 -21.89
CA GLN A 206 -14.46 -8.46 -22.48
C GLN A 206 -15.69 -8.30 -23.38
N HIS A 207 -16.22 -9.40 -23.93
CA HIS A 207 -17.41 -9.40 -24.79
C HIS A 207 -18.71 -9.82 -24.07
N SER A 208 -18.68 -10.08 -22.76
CA SER A 208 -19.85 -10.46 -21.97
C SER A 208 -20.24 -9.37 -20.97
N ALA A 209 -21.53 -9.08 -20.84
CA ALA A 209 -22.03 -8.22 -19.77
C ALA A 209 -22.20 -8.97 -18.43
N ALA A 210 -22.01 -10.30 -18.42
CA ALA A 210 -22.12 -11.08 -17.20
C ALA A 210 -20.94 -10.80 -16.27
N SER A 211 -21.23 -10.56 -15.00
CA SER A 211 -20.21 -10.42 -13.96
C SER A 211 -20.82 -10.73 -12.59
N PRO A 212 -20.11 -11.48 -11.72
CA PRO A 212 -20.55 -11.66 -10.33
C PRO A 212 -20.63 -10.34 -9.56
N LEU A 213 -19.89 -9.30 -9.97
CA LEU A 213 -19.94 -7.97 -9.36
C LEU A 213 -21.31 -7.32 -9.45
N ARG A 214 -22.09 -7.65 -10.48
CA ARG A 214 -23.37 -6.99 -10.73
C ARG A 214 -24.34 -7.14 -9.55
N ASP A 215 -24.28 -8.26 -8.83
CA ASP A 215 -25.14 -8.50 -7.67
C ASP A 215 -24.58 -7.90 -6.37
N GLU A 216 -23.33 -7.43 -6.36
CA GLU A 216 -22.70 -6.74 -5.22
C GLU A 216 -23.03 -5.24 -5.19
N PHE A 217 -23.54 -4.68 -6.29
CA PHE A 217 -23.96 -3.28 -6.36
C PHE A 217 -25.48 -3.12 -6.22
N ILE A 218 -25.89 -2.16 -5.39
CA ILE A 218 -27.27 -1.69 -5.24
C ILE A 218 -27.70 -0.94 -6.51
N ASP A 219 -26.89 0.03 -6.97
CA ASP A 219 -27.13 0.74 -8.23
C ASP A 219 -26.55 -0.05 -9.41
N ARG A 220 -27.23 -1.14 -9.75
CA ARG A 220 -26.84 -2.03 -10.86
C ARG A 220 -26.74 -1.30 -12.20
N ALA A 221 -27.56 -0.27 -12.41
CA ALA A 221 -27.53 0.50 -13.65
C ALA A 221 -26.24 1.32 -13.77
N ALA A 222 -25.80 1.97 -12.69
CA ALA A 222 -24.51 2.66 -12.65
C ALA A 222 -23.33 1.70 -12.85
N PHE A 223 -23.37 0.51 -12.24
CA PHE A 223 -22.38 -0.53 -12.50
C PHE A 223 -22.40 -0.99 -13.97
N ASP A 224 -23.57 -1.29 -14.53
CA ASP A 224 -23.70 -1.79 -15.91
C ASP A 224 -23.15 -0.78 -16.94
N ASP A 225 -23.39 0.52 -16.75
CA ASP A 225 -22.84 1.58 -17.59
C ASP A 225 -21.31 1.65 -17.49
N TRP A 226 -20.77 1.71 -16.27
CA TRP A 226 -19.33 1.72 -16.05
C TRP A 226 -18.68 0.46 -16.63
N PHE A 227 -19.27 -0.71 -16.39
CA PHE A 227 -18.73 -2.00 -16.80
C PHE A 227 -18.73 -2.16 -18.33
N ALA A 228 -19.73 -1.61 -19.04
CA ALA A 228 -19.74 -1.58 -20.49
C ALA A 228 -18.57 -0.74 -21.04
N ARG A 229 -18.33 0.46 -20.48
CA ARG A 229 -17.23 1.34 -20.90
C ARG A 229 -15.85 0.76 -20.53
N TYR A 230 -15.73 0.20 -19.33
CA TYR A 230 -14.54 -0.56 -18.90
C TYR A 230 -14.22 -1.71 -19.85
N ARG A 231 -15.19 -2.55 -20.21
CA ARG A 231 -14.98 -3.64 -21.18
C ARG A 231 -14.67 -3.13 -22.58
N GLY A 232 -15.32 -2.04 -23.02
CA GLY A 232 -14.97 -1.36 -24.27
C GLY A 232 -13.51 -0.91 -24.30
N ARG A 233 -12.98 -0.44 -23.16
CA ARG A 233 -11.55 -0.14 -23.00
C ARG A 233 -10.66 -1.38 -23.04
N LEU A 234 -11.09 -2.51 -22.44
CA LEU A 234 -10.34 -3.78 -22.52
C LEU A 234 -10.18 -4.29 -23.96
N GLN A 235 -11.20 -4.12 -24.79
CA GLN A 235 -11.19 -4.57 -26.19
C GLN A 235 -10.14 -3.86 -27.04
N GLN A 236 -9.73 -2.65 -26.64
CA GLN A 236 -8.70 -1.88 -27.34
C GLN A 236 -7.27 -2.39 -27.07
N ASP A 237 -7.07 -3.23 -26.05
CA ASP A 237 -5.76 -3.81 -25.77
C ASP A 237 -5.38 -4.91 -26.77
N GLU A 238 -6.34 -5.45 -27.53
CA GLU A 238 -6.16 -6.60 -28.43
C GLU A 238 -5.59 -7.85 -27.72
N VAL A 239 -5.90 -7.99 -26.42
CA VAL A 239 -5.46 -9.10 -25.56
C VAL A 239 -6.61 -10.06 -25.26
N SER A 240 -6.28 -11.35 -25.20
CA SER A 240 -7.24 -12.41 -24.88
C SER A 240 -7.77 -12.33 -23.45
N ASP A 241 -8.98 -12.83 -23.21
CA ASP A 241 -9.53 -12.92 -21.85
C ASP A 241 -8.65 -13.78 -20.94
N SER A 242 -8.16 -14.92 -21.43
CA SER A 242 -7.27 -15.82 -20.67
C SER A 242 -6.00 -15.12 -20.17
N GLU A 243 -5.32 -14.37 -21.03
CA GLU A 243 -4.08 -13.67 -20.67
C GLU A 243 -4.34 -12.56 -19.66
N ARG A 244 -5.40 -11.76 -19.87
CA ARG A 244 -5.78 -10.68 -18.96
C ARG A 244 -6.21 -11.21 -17.59
N GLN A 245 -7.04 -12.25 -17.56
CA GLN A 245 -7.52 -12.87 -16.32
C GLN A 245 -6.34 -13.45 -15.52
N GLN A 246 -5.36 -14.09 -16.20
CA GLN A 246 -4.14 -14.58 -15.55
C GLN A 246 -3.34 -13.45 -14.90
N LEU A 247 -3.14 -12.32 -15.60
CA LEU A 247 -2.48 -11.15 -15.03
C LEU A 247 -3.25 -10.63 -13.81
N MET A 248 -4.55 -10.34 -13.98
CA MET A 248 -5.37 -9.75 -12.93
C MET A 248 -5.43 -10.64 -11.68
N GLN A 249 -5.58 -11.96 -11.86
CA GLN A 249 -5.58 -12.91 -10.74
C GLN A 249 -4.22 -13.01 -10.03
N SER A 250 -3.12 -12.74 -10.71
CA SER A 250 -1.77 -12.71 -10.11
C SER A 250 -1.48 -11.44 -9.29
N VAL A 251 -2.28 -10.38 -9.47
CA VAL A 251 -2.06 -9.06 -8.82
C VAL A 251 -3.20 -8.63 -7.91
N ASN A 252 -4.41 -9.16 -8.10
CA ASN A 252 -5.58 -8.95 -7.26
C ASN A 252 -5.70 -10.11 -6.27
N PRO A 253 -5.34 -9.91 -4.99
CA PRO A 253 -5.43 -10.98 -4.01
C PRO A 253 -6.88 -11.44 -3.84
N ALA A 254 -7.07 -12.73 -3.62
CA ALA A 254 -8.34 -13.31 -3.17
C ALA A 254 -8.56 -13.03 -1.68
N LEU A 255 -7.48 -12.95 -0.89
CA LEU A 255 -7.54 -12.63 0.55
C LEU A 255 -6.49 -11.59 0.98
N VAL A 256 -6.87 -10.83 2.01
CA VAL A 256 -5.99 -9.93 2.76
C VAL A 256 -6.14 -10.20 4.26
N LEU A 257 -5.22 -9.71 5.07
CA LEU A 257 -5.30 -9.82 6.53
C LEU A 257 -6.34 -8.84 7.09
N ARG A 258 -7.61 -9.20 6.98
CA ARG A 258 -8.74 -8.43 7.54
C ARG A 258 -8.67 -8.43 9.06
N ASN A 259 -9.12 -7.34 9.69
CA ASN A 259 -9.06 -7.19 11.15
C ASN A 259 -9.85 -8.28 11.89
N TRP A 260 -11.01 -8.69 11.37
CA TRP A 260 -11.82 -9.74 11.99
C TRP A 260 -11.16 -11.14 11.94
N LEU A 261 -10.35 -11.41 10.91
CA LEU A 261 -9.57 -12.66 10.81
C LEU A 261 -8.44 -12.67 11.83
N ALA A 262 -7.72 -11.53 11.94
CA ALA A 262 -6.69 -11.36 12.96
C ALA A 262 -7.28 -11.51 14.38
N GLN A 263 -8.41 -10.85 14.65
CA GLN A 263 -9.10 -10.93 15.94
C GLN A 263 -9.53 -12.37 16.27
N ARG A 264 -10.09 -13.10 15.30
CA ARG A 264 -10.46 -14.51 15.47
C ARG A 264 -9.26 -15.37 15.86
N ALA A 265 -8.10 -15.15 15.23
CA ALA A 265 -6.87 -15.86 15.58
C ALA A 265 -6.35 -15.46 16.97
N ILE A 266 -6.44 -14.18 17.35
CA ILE A 266 -6.05 -13.67 18.67
C ILE A 266 -6.91 -14.32 19.77
N GLU A 267 -8.24 -14.31 19.62
CA GLU A 267 -9.16 -14.87 20.62
C GLU A 267 -8.97 -16.38 20.84
N ALA A 268 -8.59 -17.11 19.79
CA ALA A 268 -8.23 -18.53 19.90
C ALA A 268 -6.89 -18.69 20.64
N ALA A 269 -5.87 -17.90 20.27
CA ALA A 269 -4.54 -17.96 20.87
C ALA A 269 -4.53 -17.60 22.36
N GLU A 270 -5.33 -16.62 22.78
CA GLU A 270 -5.51 -16.25 24.20
C GLU A 270 -6.10 -17.39 25.04
N LYS A 271 -6.86 -18.30 24.42
CA LYS A 271 -7.40 -19.51 25.04
C LYS A 271 -6.44 -20.70 24.94
N GLY A 272 -5.23 -20.48 24.42
CA GLY A 272 -4.20 -21.51 24.24
C GLY A 272 -4.32 -22.31 22.94
N ASP A 273 -5.23 -21.96 22.03
CA ASP A 273 -5.40 -22.62 20.74
C ASP A 273 -4.70 -21.84 19.61
N MET A 274 -3.58 -22.36 19.12
CA MET A 274 -2.78 -21.75 18.06
C MET A 274 -3.16 -22.22 16.65
N THR A 275 -4.19 -23.07 16.50
CA THR A 275 -4.55 -23.65 15.21
C THR A 275 -5.02 -22.58 14.21
N GLU A 276 -5.87 -21.65 14.63
CA GLU A 276 -6.38 -20.59 13.74
C GLU A 276 -5.28 -19.61 13.31
N LEU A 277 -4.34 -19.28 14.20
CA LEU A 277 -3.18 -18.46 13.87
C LEU A 277 -2.34 -19.11 12.75
N HIS A 278 -2.05 -20.40 12.88
CA HIS A 278 -1.30 -21.14 11.87
C HIS A 278 -2.05 -21.25 10.54
N ARG A 279 -3.36 -21.53 10.58
CA ARG A 279 -4.21 -21.61 9.37
C ARG A 279 -4.31 -20.28 8.64
N LEU A 280 -4.51 -19.18 9.37
CA LEU A 280 -4.56 -17.83 8.80
C LEU A 280 -3.20 -17.47 8.18
N HIS A 281 -2.11 -17.72 8.89
CA HIS A 281 -0.76 -17.50 8.37
C HIS A 281 -0.49 -18.35 7.12
N GLU A 282 -0.95 -19.60 7.07
CA GLU A 282 -0.84 -20.47 5.90
C GLU A 282 -1.63 -19.95 4.71
N ALA A 283 -2.85 -19.47 4.92
CA ALA A 283 -3.69 -18.88 3.87
C ALA A 283 -3.00 -17.64 3.25
N LEU A 284 -2.42 -16.77 4.08
CA LEU A 284 -1.72 -15.56 3.64
C LEU A 284 -0.43 -15.82 2.85
N ARG A 285 0.11 -17.05 2.86
CA ARG A 285 1.24 -17.43 1.99
C ARG A 285 0.85 -17.55 0.51
N ASN A 286 -0.44 -17.72 0.22
CA ASN A 286 -0.96 -17.86 -1.14
C ASN A 286 -2.14 -16.90 -1.37
N PRO A 287 -1.93 -15.56 -1.23
CA PRO A 287 -3.02 -14.60 -1.17
C PRO A 287 -3.77 -14.44 -2.50
N PHE A 288 -3.19 -14.91 -3.60
CA PHE A 288 -3.75 -14.83 -4.96
C PHE A 288 -4.52 -16.09 -5.39
N SER A 289 -4.54 -17.14 -4.56
CA SER A 289 -5.29 -18.36 -4.82
C SER A 289 -6.70 -18.24 -4.24
N ASP A 290 -7.72 -18.52 -5.06
CA ASP A 290 -9.10 -18.54 -4.59
C ASP A 290 -9.33 -19.61 -3.54
N ARG A 291 -10.29 -19.35 -2.65
CA ARG A 291 -10.66 -20.23 -1.55
C ARG A 291 -12.17 -20.35 -1.46
N ALA A 292 -12.62 -21.50 -0.96
CA ALA A 292 -14.03 -21.75 -0.68
C ALA A 292 -14.40 -21.51 0.80
N ASP A 293 -13.42 -21.20 1.65
CA ASP A 293 -13.62 -20.93 3.08
C ASP A 293 -13.85 -19.43 3.36
N ASP A 294 -14.06 -19.09 4.63
CA ASP A 294 -14.43 -17.74 5.03
C ASP A 294 -13.28 -16.72 5.01
N TYR A 295 -12.03 -17.13 4.73
CA TYR A 295 -10.89 -16.21 4.64
C TYR A 295 -11.00 -15.19 3.50
N VAL A 296 -11.84 -15.46 2.49
CA VAL A 296 -12.14 -14.53 1.37
C VAL A 296 -13.45 -13.76 1.56
N SER A 297 -14.14 -13.97 2.69
CA SER A 297 -15.43 -13.34 2.97
C SER A 297 -15.28 -11.92 3.48
N ARG A 298 -16.33 -11.11 3.26
CA ARG A 298 -16.47 -9.81 3.94
C ARG A 298 -16.49 -10.02 5.45
N PRO A 299 -16.13 -9.01 6.26
CA PRO A 299 -16.32 -9.09 7.69
C PRO A 299 -17.79 -9.37 8.03
N PRO A 300 -18.07 -10.27 8.99
CA PRO A 300 -19.40 -10.34 9.60
C PRO A 300 -19.72 -9.00 10.29
N ASP A 301 -20.99 -8.73 10.61
CA ASP A 301 -21.39 -7.41 11.11
C ASP A 301 -20.63 -6.96 12.38
N TRP A 302 -20.28 -7.90 13.27
CA TRP A 302 -19.45 -7.61 14.46
C TRP A 302 -18.00 -7.25 14.11
N GLY A 303 -17.52 -7.67 12.94
CA GLY A 303 -16.15 -7.46 12.48
C GLY A 303 -15.90 -6.13 11.79
N LYS A 304 -16.95 -5.43 11.32
CA LYS A 304 -16.85 -4.22 10.48
C LYS A 304 -16.19 -3.01 11.16
N ARG A 305 -16.10 -3.00 12.49
CA ARG A 305 -15.53 -1.90 13.28
C ARG A 305 -14.37 -2.35 14.17
N LEU A 306 -13.80 -3.52 13.88
CA LEU A 306 -12.66 -4.02 14.64
C LEU A 306 -11.39 -3.28 14.25
N GLU A 307 -10.60 -2.99 15.27
CA GLU A 307 -9.26 -2.45 15.15
C GLU A 307 -8.29 -3.48 15.72
N VAL A 308 -7.18 -3.72 15.03
CA VAL A 308 -6.09 -4.52 15.60
C VAL A 308 -5.21 -3.56 16.38
N SER A 309 -5.20 -3.66 17.71
CA SER A 309 -4.25 -2.90 18.53
C SER A 309 -3.22 -3.83 19.16
N CYS A 310 -1.95 -3.43 19.13
CA CYS A 310 -0.88 -4.09 19.86
C CYS A 310 -0.68 -3.52 21.28
N SER A 311 -1.60 -2.71 21.80
CA SER A 311 -1.53 -2.16 23.15
C SER A 311 -2.18 -3.09 24.18
N SER A 312 -1.35 -3.72 25.01
CA SER A 312 -1.67 -3.95 26.43
C SER A 312 -1.56 -2.65 27.21
#